data_AF-A0A377AFU1-F1
#
_entry.id   AF-A0A377AFU1-F1
#
_cell.length_a   1.000
_cell.length_b   1.000
_cell.length_c   1.000
_cell.angle_alpha   90.00
_cell.angle_beta   90.00
_cell.angle_gamma   90.00
#
_symmetry.space_group_name_H-M   'P 1'
#
loop_
_entity.id
_entity.type
_entity.pdbx_description
1 polymer ?
#
loop_
_entity_poly.entity_id
_entity_poly.type
_entity_poly.pdbx_seq_one_letter_code
_entity_poly.pdbx_strand_id
1 'polypeptide(L)' 'MRGRVTEIDMGEAKQGEATSHTYAIKNTYYKLSVNDRPLWEIDLLNFIYRKDGKDIVPDRIRSALGLADK' A
#
# COMPACT_ATOMS: atom_id res chain seq x y z
N MET A 1 -4.08 -3.29 3.23
CA MET A 1 -2.88 -2.43 3.31
C MET A 1 -2.05 -2.81 4.53
N ARG A 2 -0.74 -2.58 4.50
CA ARG A 2 0.16 -2.78 5.64
C ARG A 2 1.18 -1.65 5.68
N GLY A 3 1.35 -1.06 6.85
CA GLY A 3 2.20 0.09 7.07
C GLY A 3 2.38 0.39 8.55
N ARG A 4 3.00 1.52 8.83
CA ARG A 4 3.13 2.07 10.19
C ARG A 4 2.29 3.33 10.29
N VAL A 5 1.47 3.42 11.34
CA VAL A 5 0.82 4.68 11.74
C VAL A 5 1.93 5.63 12.18
N THR A 6 2.04 6.76 11.51
CA THR A 6 3.04 7.78 11.82
C THR A 6 2.47 8.94 12.60
N GLU A 7 1.17 9.17 12.49
CA GLU A 7 0.48 10.27 13.15
C GLU A 7 -0.95 9.87 13.47
N ILE A 8 -1.42 10.36 14.62
CA ILE A 8 -2.79 10.23 15.09
C ILE A 8 -3.23 11.64 15.47
N ASP A 9 -4.17 12.19 14.71
CA ASP A 9 -4.86 13.43 15.05
C ASP A 9 -6.27 13.06 15.54
N MET A 10 -6.52 13.36 16.81
CA MET A 10 -7.79 13.05 17.47
C MET A 10 -8.88 14.09 17.18
N GLY A 11 -8.56 15.19 16.50
CA GLY A 11 -9.48 16.29 16.24
C GLY A 11 -10.01 16.93 17.52
N GLU A 12 -11.22 17.49 17.44
CA GLU A 12 -11.94 18.05 18.58
C GLU A 12 -13.08 17.13 19.01
N ALA A 13 -13.28 16.99 20.32
CA ALA A 13 -14.41 16.28 20.89
C ALA A 13 -15.37 17.29 21.55
N LYS A 14 -16.56 17.47 20.96
CA LYS A 14 -17.62 18.36 21.46
C LYS A 14 -18.88 17.57 21.77
N GLN A 15 -19.59 17.97 22.82
CA GLN A 15 -20.83 17.30 23.23
C GLN A 15 -21.89 17.43 22.14
N GLY A 16 -22.50 16.30 21.75
CA GLY A 16 -23.55 16.27 20.73
C GLY A 16 -23.04 16.25 19.29
N GLU A 17 -21.72 16.31 19.06
CA GLU A 17 -21.11 16.21 17.74
C GLU A 17 -20.39 14.86 17.56
N ALA A 18 -20.26 14.43 16.29
CA ALA A 18 -19.49 13.23 15.97
C ALA A 18 -17.99 13.53 16.07
N THR A 19 -17.27 12.73 16.83
CA THR A 19 -15.80 12.80 16.87
C THR A 19 -15.21 12.16 15.62
N SER A 20 -14.25 12.83 15.00
CA SER A 20 -13.51 12.29 13.85
C SER A 20 -12.03 12.24 14.17
N HIS A 21 -11.37 11.20 13.67
CA HIS A 21 -9.95 10.96 13.88
C HIS A 21 -9.27 10.79 12.54
N THR A 22 -8.15 11.47 12.35
CA THR A 22 -7.33 11.35 11.15
C THR A 22 -6.07 10.56 11.49
N TYR A 23 -5.78 9.55 10.68
CA TYR A 23 -4.60 8.70 10.82
C TYR A 23 -3.73 8.82 9.58
N ALA A 24 -2.47 9.20 9.76
CA ALA A 24 -1.47 9.13 8.69
C ALA A 24 -0.75 7.79 8.77
N ILE A 25 -0.73 7.05 7.65
CA ILE A 25 -0.09 5.72 7.57
C ILE A 25 0.93 5.72 6.43
N LYS A 26 2.18 5.40 6.77
CA LYS A 26 3.21 5.09 5.76
C LYS A 26 3.16 3.61 5.42
N ASN A 27 2.62 3.28 4.24
CA ASN A 27 2.47 1.91 3.76
C ASN A 27 3.77 1.34 3.20
N THR A 28 4.08 0.10 3.55
CA THR A 28 5.10 -0.73 2.89
C THR A 28 4.49 -1.72 1.91
N TYR A 29 3.20 -2.03 2.07
CA TYR A 29 2.43 -2.87 1.16
C TYR A 29 1.00 -2.35 0.98
N TYR A 30 0.52 -2.36 -0.26
CA TYR A 30 -0.83 -1.97 -0.64
C TYR A 30 -1.37 -2.91 -1.73
N LYS A 31 -2.61 -3.38 -1.55
CA LYS A 31 -3.33 -4.14 -2.57
C LYS A 31 -4.76 -3.63 -2.64
N LEU A 32 -5.20 -3.31 -3.84
CA LEU A 32 -6.55 -2.86 -4.17
C LEU A 32 -7.23 -3.90 -5.04
N SER A 33 -8.48 -4.23 -4.70
CA SER A 33 -9.31 -5.11 -5.51
C SER A 33 -10.72 -4.54 -5.58
N VAL A 34 -11.38 -4.70 -6.74
CA VAL A 34 -12.76 -4.27 -6.98
C VAL A 34 -13.49 -5.43 -7.63
N ASN A 35 -14.61 -5.85 -7.02
CA ASN A 35 -15.35 -7.06 -7.42
C ASN A 35 -14.41 -8.28 -7.52
N ASP A 36 -13.61 -8.49 -6.47
CA ASP A 36 -12.63 -9.59 -6.35
C ASP A 36 -11.53 -9.63 -7.43
N ARG A 37 -11.45 -8.62 -8.30
CA ARG A 37 -10.37 -8.50 -9.30
C ARG A 37 -9.26 -7.60 -8.77
N PRO A 38 -7.99 -8.03 -8.82
CA PRO A 38 -6.87 -7.20 -8.39
C PRO A 38 -6.65 -6.05 -9.38
N LEU A 39 -6.68 -4.81 -8.89
CA LEU A 39 -6.37 -3.61 -9.69
C LEU A 39 -4.92 -3.19 -9.51
N TRP A 40 -4.48 -3.12 -8.26
CA TRP A 40 -3.13 -2.72 -7.89
C TRP A 40 -2.56 -3.61 -6.78
N GLU A 41 -1.29 -3.92 -6.89
CA GLU A 41 -0.48 -4.48 -5.82
C GLU A 41 0.88 -3.80 -5.82
N ILE A 42 1.30 -3.28 -4.67
CA ILE A 42 2.56 -2.58 -4.47
C ILE A 42 3.17 -3.13 -3.17
N ASP A 43 4.34 -3.75 -3.27
CA ASP A 43 5.20 -4.12 -2.15
C ASP A 43 6.59 -3.51 -2.37
N LEU A 44 6.92 -2.50 -1.57
CA LEU A 44 8.19 -1.77 -1.70
C LEU A 44 9.39 -2.62 -1.28
N LEU A 45 9.22 -3.54 -0.33
CA LEU A 45 10.32 -4.34 0.21
C LEU A 45 10.65 -5.51 -0.72
N ASN A 46 9.62 -6.08 -1.35
CA ASN A 46 9.76 -7.22 -2.26
C ASN A 46 9.80 -6.82 -3.74
N PHE A 47 9.81 -5.52 -4.05
CA PHE A 47 9.79 -5.00 -5.43
C PHE A 47 8.65 -5.57 -6.30
N ILE A 48 7.48 -5.76 -5.69
CA ILE A 48 6.28 -6.25 -6.39
C ILE A 48 5.48 -5.02 -6.80
N TYR A 49 5.32 -4.83 -8.10
CA TYR A 49 4.42 -3.82 -8.65
C TYR A 49 3.56 -4.50 -9.69
N ARG A 50 2.27 -4.62 -9.44
CA ARG A 50 1.32 -5.23 -10.37
C ARG A 50 0.15 -4.31 -10.65
N LYS A 51 -0.24 -4.27 -11.91
CA LYS A 51 -1.46 -3.63 -12.41
C LYS A 51 -2.34 -4.67 -13.06
N ASP A 52 -3.61 -4.74 -12.67
CA ASP A 52 -4.56 -5.72 -13.18
C ASP A 52 -4.05 -7.17 -13.06
N GLY A 53 -3.35 -7.46 -11.95
CA GLY A 53 -2.71 -8.75 -11.66
C GLY A 53 -1.41 -9.05 -12.44
N LYS A 54 -0.99 -8.18 -13.36
CA LYS A 54 0.23 -8.36 -14.15
C LYS A 54 1.39 -7.55 -13.59
N ASP A 55 2.58 -8.14 -13.59
CA ASP A 55 3.79 -7.43 -13.22
C ASP A 55 4.10 -6.30 -14.20
N ILE A 56 4.49 -5.15 -13.65
CA ILE A 56 4.88 -3.98 -14.45
C ILE A 56 6.35 -3.63 -14.27
N VAL A 57 7.08 -4.32 -13.38
CA VAL A 57 8.53 -4.16 -13.27
C VAL A 57 9.20 -5.00 -14.36
N PRO A 58 9.98 -4.41 -15.27
CA PRO A 58 10.71 -5.19 -16.26
C PRO A 58 11.70 -6.15 -15.61
N ASP A 59 11.78 -7.38 -16.10
CA ASP A 59 12.69 -8.42 -15.58
C ASP A 59 14.14 -7.94 -15.55
N ARG A 60 14.58 -7.17 -16.54
CA ARG A 60 15.93 -6.60 -16.57
C ARG A 60 16.25 -5.77 -15.32
N ILE A 61 15.28 -5.01 -14.79
CA ILE A 61 15.48 -4.22 -13.56
C ILE A 61 15.61 -5.17 -12.38
N ARG A 62 14.79 -6.22 -12.30
CA ARG A 62 14.90 -7.24 -11.23
C ARG A 62 16.22 -7.99 -11.30
N SER A 63 16.63 -8.44 -12.48
CA SER A 63 17.91 -9.11 -12.70
C SER A 63 19.08 -8.23 -12.28
N ALA A 64 19.07 -6.94 -12.66
CA ALA A 64 20.11 -5.99 -12.28
C ALA A 64 20.19 -5.77 -10.75
N LEU A 65 19.08 -5.94 -10.05
CA LEU A 65 18.99 -5.86 -8.58
C LEU A 65 19.21 -7.22 -7.88
N GLY A 66 19.47 -8.30 -8.64
CA GLY A 66 19.62 -9.66 -8.09
C GLY A 66 18.31 -10.27 -7.57
N LEU A 67 17.16 -9.76 -8.02
CA LEU A 67 15.80 -10.15 -7.63
C LEU A 67 15.07 -10.98 -8.68
N ALA A 68 15.72 -11.30 -9.80
CA ALA A 68 15.15 -12.24 -10.77
C ALA A 68 15.13 -13.65 -10.17
N ASP A 69 14.03 -14.37 -10.38
CA ASP A 69 13.92 -15.77 -10.00
C ASP A 69 15.12 -16.55 -10.58
N LYS A 70 15.73 -17.41 -9.75
CA LYS A 70 16.67 -18.43 -10.25
C LYS A 70 15.94 -19.46 -11.10
#